data_AF-A0A1R4IM50-F1
#
_entry.id   AF-A0A1R4IM50-F1
#
_cell.length_a   1.000
_cell.length_b   1.000
_cell.length_c   1.000
_cell.angle_alpha   90.00
_cell.angle_beta   90.00
_cell.angle_gamma   90.00
#
_symmetry.space_group_name_H-M   'P 1'
#
loop_
_entity.id
_entity.type
_entity.pdbx_description
1 polymer ?
#
loop_
_entity_poly.entity_id
_entity_poly.type
_entity_poly.pdbx_seq_one_letter_code
_entity_poly.pdbx_strand_id
1 'polypeptide(L)'
;MTTPFFQANSNITKPYSLMDLDDTLFQTQRKIDAWNVPTAEPEYLVCATVNKQGEPLSFMSQRQAIFFNWLLNSTDLIVVTARDRSEIQRVKLPFSSWQVLTHGAIILMADGALLSDWQQQMHKALAPMQEKLHQLTDLINSPSNNPFDGLVLTPHTDGFCHGTSNNDDANLTVYLAIKHAQKDHQVLADLAKQLPTLIPDFDAHFYVHVNANNLAILPHAVHKRHAVKFLLDNHLDKKRPSFGFGDSLADLPFLQLLDWYGMPNHGQLHEQCPAH
;
A
#
# COMPACT_ATOMS: atom_id res chain seq x y z
N MET A 1 -31.41 -5.78 -33.73
CA MET A 1 -30.98 -7.09 -33.18
C MET A 1 -30.44 -6.82 -31.79
N THR A 2 -31.19 -7.22 -30.76
CA THR A 2 -30.81 -7.09 -29.36
C THR A 2 -29.81 -8.20 -29.04
N THR A 3 -28.53 -7.86 -28.92
CA THR A 3 -27.56 -8.75 -28.30
C THR A 3 -28.04 -8.99 -26.87
N PRO A 4 -28.35 -10.23 -26.45
CA PRO A 4 -28.75 -10.49 -25.07
C PRO A 4 -27.55 -10.15 -24.17
N PHE A 5 -27.64 -9.02 -23.47
CA PHE A 5 -26.58 -8.45 -22.62
C PHE A 5 -26.17 -9.39 -21.48
N PHE A 6 -27.08 -10.28 -21.06
CA PHE A 6 -26.87 -11.26 -19.99
C PHE A 6 -26.76 -12.68 -20.56
N GLN A 7 -25.58 -13.05 -21.04
CA GLN A 7 -25.24 -14.45 -21.35
C GLN A 7 -23.94 -14.83 -20.64
N ALA A 8 -23.91 -16.01 -20.02
CA ALA A 8 -22.69 -16.60 -19.49
C ALA A 8 -21.77 -16.96 -20.66
N ASN A 9 -20.86 -16.06 -21.00
CA ASN A 9 -19.82 -16.26 -22.00
C ASN A 9 -18.51 -16.62 -21.28
N SER A 10 -17.62 -17.41 -21.88
CA SER A 10 -16.26 -17.60 -21.35
C SER A 10 -15.31 -16.46 -21.76
N ASN A 11 -15.69 -15.67 -22.76
CA ASN A 11 -14.99 -14.49 -23.26
C ASN A 11 -15.65 -13.19 -22.77
N ILE A 12 -15.90 -13.07 -21.46
CA ILE A 12 -16.45 -11.84 -20.88
C ILE A 12 -15.30 -10.88 -20.63
N THR A 13 -15.50 -9.60 -20.95
CA THR A 13 -14.61 -8.53 -20.51
C THR A 13 -14.54 -8.53 -18.99
N LYS A 14 -13.36 -8.86 -18.44
CA LYS A 14 -13.15 -8.94 -16.99
C LYS A 14 -13.24 -7.53 -16.36
N PRO A 15 -13.87 -7.36 -15.18
CA PRO A 15 -13.71 -6.13 -14.40
C PRO A 15 -12.25 -5.95 -13.95
N TYR A 16 -11.89 -4.72 -13.59
CA TYR A 16 -10.69 -4.47 -12.80
C TYR A 16 -11.01 -4.69 -11.32
N SER A 17 -10.15 -5.42 -10.62
CA SER A 17 -10.21 -5.50 -9.16
C SER A 17 -8.95 -4.87 -8.56
N LEU A 18 -9.10 -3.81 -7.77
CA LEU A 18 -8.00 -3.06 -7.16
C LEU A 18 -7.95 -3.38 -5.67
N MET A 19 -6.99 -4.20 -5.27
CA MET A 19 -6.94 -4.77 -3.92
C MET A 19 -5.73 -4.27 -3.14
N ASP A 20 -5.97 -3.78 -1.93
CA ASP A 20 -4.92 -3.81 -0.90
C ASP A 20 -4.58 -5.27 -0.51
N LEU A 21 -3.46 -5.47 0.18
CA LEU A 21 -2.89 -6.78 0.44
C LEU A 21 -2.99 -7.19 1.91
N ASP A 22 -2.14 -6.59 2.75
CA ASP A 22 -2.04 -6.93 4.16
C ASP A 22 -3.34 -6.55 4.86
N ASP A 23 -3.87 -7.46 5.67
CA ASP A 23 -5.15 -7.33 6.38
C ASP A 23 -6.41 -7.25 5.50
N THR A 24 -6.24 -7.16 4.17
CA THR A 24 -7.31 -7.24 3.18
C THR A 24 -7.44 -8.65 2.59
N LEU A 25 -6.39 -9.15 1.94
CA LEU A 25 -6.38 -10.47 1.32
C LEU A 25 -5.78 -11.54 2.24
N PHE A 26 -4.81 -11.16 3.07
CA PHE A 26 -4.10 -12.05 3.99
C PHE A 26 -3.54 -11.28 5.19
N GLN A 27 -3.19 -11.98 6.27
CA GLN A 27 -2.73 -11.34 7.50
C GLN A 27 -1.76 -12.24 8.28
N THR A 28 -1.06 -11.67 9.25
CA THR A 28 -0.17 -12.44 10.14
C THR A 28 -0.95 -13.42 11.02
N GLN A 29 -0.33 -14.50 11.49
CA GLN A 29 -0.94 -15.46 12.42
C GLN A 29 -1.56 -14.78 13.64
N ARG A 30 -0.82 -13.84 14.27
CA ARG A 30 -1.31 -13.08 15.42
C ARG A 30 -2.66 -12.40 15.17
N LYS A 31 -2.90 -11.92 13.94
CA LYS A 31 -4.16 -11.26 13.55
C LYS A 31 -5.27 -12.27 13.21
N ILE A 32 -4.92 -13.43 12.65
CA ILE A 32 -5.86 -14.56 12.52
C ILE A 32 -6.46 -14.90 13.88
N ASP A 33 -5.59 -15.07 14.88
CA ASP A 33 -6.00 -15.43 16.24
C ASP A 33 -6.82 -14.29 16.88
N ALA A 34 -6.35 -13.05 16.77
CA ALA A 34 -7.01 -11.89 17.39
C ALA A 34 -8.40 -11.59 16.80
N TRP A 35 -8.59 -11.79 15.49
CA TRP A 35 -9.85 -11.53 14.80
C TRP A 35 -10.77 -12.76 14.72
N ASN A 36 -10.33 -13.92 15.24
CA ASN A 36 -11.04 -15.19 15.09
C ASN A 36 -11.45 -15.44 13.63
N VAL A 37 -10.49 -15.28 12.70
CA VAL A 37 -10.76 -15.41 11.26
C VAL A 37 -11.34 -16.80 10.99
N PRO A 38 -12.50 -16.91 10.31
CA PRO A 38 -13.12 -18.21 10.08
C PRO A 38 -12.29 -19.06 9.12
N THR A 39 -12.39 -20.40 9.23
CA THR A 39 -11.70 -21.38 8.36
C THR A 39 -10.17 -21.19 8.32
N ALA A 40 -9.60 -20.86 9.48
CA ALA A 40 -8.20 -20.51 9.67
C ALA A 40 -7.46 -21.50 10.57
N GLU A 41 -7.86 -22.77 10.54
CA GLU A 41 -7.18 -23.86 11.25
C GLU A 41 -5.72 -23.94 10.77
N PRO A 42 -4.73 -24.05 11.67
CA PRO A 42 -3.31 -23.92 11.33
C PRO A 42 -2.83 -24.82 10.20
N GLU A 43 -3.32 -26.05 10.12
CA GLU A 43 -2.97 -27.04 9.08
C GLU A 43 -3.50 -26.70 7.68
N TYR A 44 -4.46 -25.78 7.58
CA TYR A 44 -5.11 -25.38 6.32
C TYR A 44 -4.77 -23.96 5.88
N LEU A 45 -3.96 -23.24 6.66
CA LEU A 45 -3.51 -21.91 6.29
C LEU A 45 -2.64 -21.94 5.04
N VAL A 46 -3.00 -21.11 4.06
CA VAL A 46 -2.22 -20.93 2.85
C VAL A 46 -1.21 -19.81 3.07
N CYS A 47 0.07 -20.13 2.95
CA CYS A 47 1.14 -19.13 3.04
C CYS A 47 0.99 -18.09 1.91
N ALA A 48 0.76 -16.83 2.29
CA ALA A 48 0.61 -15.72 1.36
C ALA A 48 1.90 -14.93 1.21
N THR A 49 2.70 -14.79 2.28
CA THR A 49 3.98 -14.07 2.24
C THR A 49 5.04 -14.71 3.11
N VAL A 50 6.31 -14.46 2.77
CA VAL A 50 7.47 -14.88 3.57
C VAL A 50 8.27 -13.69 4.11
N ASN A 51 9.03 -13.90 5.18
CA ASN A 51 9.98 -12.92 5.71
C ASN A 51 11.28 -12.88 4.88
N LYS A 52 12.27 -12.10 5.31
CA LYS A 52 13.58 -11.98 4.62
C LYS A 52 14.39 -13.27 4.62
N GLN A 53 14.11 -14.19 5.55
CA GLN A 53 14.73 -15.51 5.68
C GLN A 53 13.99 -16.58 4.86
N GLY A 54 12.88 -16.23 4.20
CA GLY A 54 12.06 -17.17 3.43
C GLY A 54 11.05 -17.96 4.27
N GLU A 55 10.92 -17.66 5.56
CA GLU A 55 9.97 -18.33 6.45
C GLU A 55 8.57 -17.72 6.30
N PRO A 56 7.48 -18.50 6.43
CA PRO A 56 6.11 -17.99 6.37
C PRO A 56 5.84 -16.86 7.36
N LEU A 57 5.20 -15.79 6.89
CA LEU A 57 4.93 -14.56 7.67
C LEU A 57 3.44 -14.21 7.74
N SER A 58 2.75 -14.26 6.61
CA SER A 58 1.31 -13.96 6.52
C SER A 58 0.59 -15.06 5.75
N PHE A 59 -0.68 -15.27 6.09
CA PHE A 59 -1.47 -16.40 5.68
C PHE A 59 -2.87 -15.98 5.23
N MET A 60 -3.47 -16.82 4.39
CA MET A 60 -4.91 -16.79 4.06
C MET A 60 -5.60 -17.96 4.75
N SER A 61 -6.79 -17.68 5.30
CA SER A 61 -7.78 -18.72 5.59
C SER A 61 -8.24 -19.41 4.30
N GLN A 62 -8.92 -20.56 4.42
CA GLN A 62 -9.48 -21.24 3.24
C GLN A 62 -10.47 -20.34 2.48
N ARG A 63 -11.31 -19.58 3.19
CA ARG A 63 -12.27 -18.64 2.56
C ARG A 63 -11.56 -17.51 1.82
N GLN A 64 -10.49 -16.95 2.38
CA GLN A 64 -9.67 -15.94 1.70
C GLN A 64 -8.99 -16.52 0.45
N ALA A 65 -8.46 -17.74 0.52
CA ALA A 65 -7.84 -18.40 -0.62
C ALA A 65 -8.86 -18.68 -1.75
N ILE A 66 -10.09 -19.10 -1.43
CA ILE A 66 -11.17 -19.27 -2.41
C ILE A 66 -11.52 -17.92 -3.06
N PHE A 67 -11.66 -16.87 -2.26
CA PHE A 67 -11.95 -15.53 -2.75
C PHE A 67 -10.86 -15.01 -3.69
N PHE A 68 -9.59 -15.18 -3.31
CA PHE A 68 -8.45 -14.81 -4.15
C PHE A 68 -8.43 -15.60 -5.47
N ASN A 69 -8.69 -16.91 -5.43
CA ASN A 69 -8.78 -17.73 -6.64
C ASN A 69 -9.90 -17.26 -7.57
N TRP A 70 -11.04 -16.83 -7.03
CA TRP A 70 -12.09 -16.23 -7.84
C TRP A 70 -11.65 -14.91 -8.48
N LEU A 71 -11.00 -14.02 -7.73
CA LEU A 71 -10.46 -12.76 -8.25
C LEU A 71 -9.49 -13.00 -9.41
N LEU A 72 -8.53 -13.90 -9.21
CA LEU A 72 -7.50 -14.25 -10.19
C LEU A 72 -8.10 -14.77 -11.50
N ASN A 73 -9.15 -15.59 -11.40
CA ASN A 73 -9.80 -16.17 -12.58
C ASN A 73 -10.76 -15.18 -13.27
N SER A 74 -11.43 -14.32 -12.51
CA SER A 74 -12.61 -13.58 -13.00
C SER A 74 -12.34 -12.10 -13.25
N THR A 75 -11.19 -11.57 -12.85
CA THR A 75 -10.87 -10.13 -12.91
C THR A 75 -9.47 -9.89 -13.48
N ASP A 76 -9.18 -8.66 -13.88
CA ASP A 76 -7.79 -8.19 -13.94
C ASP A 76 -7.45 -7.61 -12.57
N LEU A 77 -6.76 -8.41 -11.75
CA LEU A 77 -6.37 -8.07 -10.39
C LEU A 77 -5.15 -7.15 -10.39
N ILE A 78 -5.37 -5.92 -9.93
CA ILE A 78 -4.38 -4.87 -9.73
C ILE A 78 -4.11 -4.76 -8.23
N VAL A 79 -2.84 -4.81 -7.85
CA VAL A 79 -2.41 -4.68 -6.45
C VAL A 79 -2.25 -3.20 -6.10
N VAL A 80 -2.68 -2.79 -4.90
CA VAL A 80 -2.52 -1.42 -4.39
C VAL A 80 -2.03 -1.43 -2.94
N THR A 81 -0.71 -1.45 -2.74
CA THR A 81 -0.09 -1.74 -1.44
C THR A 81 0.91 -0.69 -0.97
N ALA A 82 1.12 -0.66 0.34
CA ALA A 82 2.22 0.06 0.99
C ALA A 82 3.58 -0.59 0.73
N ARG A 83 3.62 -1.90 0.43
CA ARG A 83 4.84 -2.67 0.24
C ARG A 83 5.72 -2.11 -0.87
N ASP A 84 7.03 -2.06 -0.62
CA ASP A 84 8.02 -1.68 -1.62
C ASP A 84 8.33 -2.79 -2.66
N ARG A 85 9.21 -2.48 -3.63
CA ARG A 85 9.62 -3.42 -4.69
C ARG A 85 10.30 -4.69 -4.17
N SER A 86 10.96 -4.63 -3.02
CA SER A 86 11.56 -5.80 -2.37
C SER A 86 10.53 -6.62 -1.60
N GLU A 87 9.58 -5.94 -0.97
CA GLU A 87 8.53 -6.51 -0.13
C GLU A 87 7.48 -7.26 -0.94
N ILE A 88 7.13 -6.75 -2.12
CA ILE A 88 6.16 -7.40 -3.01
C ILE A 88 6.69 -8.74 -3.54
N GLN A 89 8.01 -8.87 -3.78
CA GLN A 89 8.62 -10.13 -4.23
C GLN A 89 8.50 -11.27 -3.22
N ARG A 90 8.20 -10.95 -1.95
CA ARG A 90 7.98 -11.94 -0.90
C ARG A 90 6.52 -12.38 -0.77
N VAL A 91 5.62 -11.75 -1.53
CA VAL A 91 4.24 -12.21 -1.67
C VAL A 91 4.22 -13.39 -2.66
N LYS A 92 3.58 -14.48 -2.28
CA LYS A 92 3.51 -15.75 -3.04
C LYS A 92 2.32 -15.80 -4.00
N LEU A 93 1.44 -14.80 -3.93
CA LEU A 93 0.28 -14.69 -4.81
C LEU A 93 0.72 -14.32 -6.24
N PRO A 94 0.13 -14.95 -7.27
CA PRO A 94 0.45 -14.63 -8.66
C PRO A 94 -0.22 -13.32 -9.08
N PHE A 95 0.58 -12.29 -9.35
CA PHE A 95 0.11 -11.03 -9.93
C PHE A 95 0.55 -10.94 -11.39
N SER A 96 -0.40 -10.72 -12.30
CA SER A 96 -0.18 -10.66 -13.75
C SER A 96 -0.67 -9.36 -14.39
N SER A 97 -1.05 -8.38 -13.57
CA SER A 97 -1.51 -7.05 -14.00
C SER A 97 -0.63 -5.96 -13.38
N TRP A 98 -1.12 -4.72 -13.44
CA TRP A 98 -0.52 -3.56 -12.80
C TRP A 98 -0.35 -3.77 -11.29
N GLN A 99 0.71 -3.20 -10.73
CA GLN A 99 0.95 -3.20 -9.28
C GLN A 99 1.34 -1.80 -8.84
N VAL A 100 0.53 -1.22 -7.95
CA VAL A 100 0.80 0.05 -7.27
C VAL A 100 1.48 -0.28 -5.94
N LEU A 101 2.71 0.17 -5.77
CA LEU A 101 3.60 -0.16 -4.65
C LEU A 101 4.05 1.09 -3.91
N THR A 102 4.69 0.91 -2.76
CA THR A 102 5.33 1.98 -1.97
C THR A 102 4.36 3.13 -1.71
N HIS A 103 3.17 2.82 -1.21
CA HIS A 103 2.09 3.79 -0.96
C HIS A 103 1.68 4.60 -2.20
N GLY A 104 1.92 4.10 -3.42
CA GLY A 104 1.61 4.79 -4.67
C GLY A 104 2.80 5.49 -5.33
N ALA A 105 4.00 5.47 -4.77
CA ALA A 105 5.16 6.05 -5.42
C ALA A 105 5.61 5.26 -6.67
N ILE A 106 5.33 3.95 -6.70
CA ILE A 106 5.80 3.06 -7.76
C ILE A 106 4.60 2.39 -8.45
N ILE A 107 4.66 2.29 -9.78
CA ILE A 107 3.74 1.49 -10.58
C ILE A 107 4.57 0.52 -11.42
N LEU A 108 4.28 -0.77 -11.27
CA LEU A 108 4.78 -1.82 -12.16
C LEU A 108 3.72 -2.17 -13.21
N MET A 109 4.19 -2.40 -14.43
CA MET A 109 3.43 -2.97 -15.52
C MET A 109 3.27 -4.50 -15.35
N ALA A 110 2.46 -5.13 -16.19
CA ALA A 110 2.20 -6.57 -16.14
C ALA A 110 3.45 -7.44 -16.32
N ASP A 111 4.48 -6.93 -17.01
CA ASP A 111 5.77 -7.59 -17.20
C ASP A 111 6.75 -7.36 -16.04
N GLY A 112 6.34 -6.60 -15.02
CA GLY A 112 7.16 -6.22 -13.86
C GLY A 112 8.06 -5.01 -14.07
N ALA A 113 8.06 -4.38 -15.25
CA ALA A 113 8.83 -3.16 -15.49
C ALA A 113 8.17 -1.92 -14.88
N LEU A 114 8.99 -0.92 -14.54
CA LEU A 114 8.52 0.37 -14.02
C LEU A 114 7.77 1.14 -15.11
N LEU A 115 6.65 1.78 -14.77
CA LEU A 115 5.94 2.66 -15.67
C LEU A 115 6.64 4.03 -15.78
N SER A 116 7.33 4.27 -16.90
CA SER A 116 8.21 5.44 -17.09
C SER A 116 7.52 6.78 -16.87
N ASP A 117 6.31 6.99 -17.39
CA ASP A 117 5.59 8.26 -17.24
C ASP A 117 5.30 8.57 -15.77
N TRP A 118 4.95 7.54 -14.98
CA TRP A 118 4.76 7.68 -13.55
C TRP A 118 6.07 7.94 -12.80
N GLN A 119 7.16 7.28 -13.20
CA GLN A 119 8.50 7.53 -12.65
C GLN A 119 8.90 9.00 -12.78
N GLN A 120 8.72 9.59 -13.97
CA GLN A 120 9.02 11.00 -14.21
C GLN A 120 8.13 11.94 -13.41
N GLN A 121 6.83 11.63 -13.30
CA GLN A 121 5.91 12.40 -12.49
C GLN A 121 6.29 12.36 -11.00
N MET A 122 6.66 11.20 -10.49
CA MET A 122 7.06 11.03 -9.11
C MET A 122 8.41 11.66 -8.80
N HIS A 123 9.37 11.60 -9.72
CA HIS A 123 10.62 12.36 -9.62
C HIS A 123 10.35 13.86 -9.45
N LYS A 124 9.51 14.45 -10.34
CA LYS A 124 9.17 15.88 -10.28
C LYS A 124 8.52 16.29 -8.96
N ALA A 125 7.75 15.39 -8.35
CA ALA A 125 7.09 15.65 -7.07
C ALA A 125 8.01 15.43 -5.85
N LEU A 126 8.90 14.43 -5.89
CA LEU A 126 9.77 14.07 -4.76
C LEU A 126 11.08 14.85 -4.73
N ALA A 127 11.64 15.26 -5.86
CA ALA A 127 12.92 15.97 -5.91
C ALA A 127 12.91 17.25 -5.05
N PRO A 128 11.86 18.11 -5.07
CA PRO A 128 11.79 19.29 -4.20
C PRO A 128 11.60 18.96 -2.71
N MET A 129 11.20 17.73 -2.38
CA MET A 129 10.94 17.29 -1.00
C MET A 129 12.18 16.70 -0.31
N GLN A 130 13.25 16.42 -1.05
CA GLN A 130 14.44 15.76 -0.49
C GLN A 130 15.07 16.55 0.65
N GLU A 131 15.18 17.88 0.52
CA GLU A 131 15.73 18.72 1.58
C GLU A 131 14.90 18.63 2.87
N LYS A 132 13.56 18.65 2.76
CA LYS A 132 12.66 18.54 3.91
C LYS A 132 12.74 17.16 4.58
N LEU A 133 12.85 16.10 3.78
CA LEU A 133 13.03 14.73 4.28
C LEU A 133 14.38 14.55 4.99
N HIS A 134 15.45 15.20 4.49
CA HIS A 134 16.74 15.22 5.18
C HIS A 134 16.67 16.00 6.50
N GLN A 135 16.07 17.20 6.51
CA GLN A 135 15.87 17.98 7.74
C GLN A 135 15.07 17.19 8.80
N LEU A 136 14.01 16.49 8.38
CA LEU A 136 13.24 15.56 9.21
C LEU A 136 14.12 14.46 9.80
N THR A 137 14.95 13.84 8.97
CA THR A 137 15.86 12.77 9.37
C THR A 137 16.87 13.27 10.40
N ASP A 138 17.48 14.42 10.15
CA ASP A 138 18.44 15.03 11.05
C ASP A 138 17.81 15.44 12.38
N LEU A 139 16.59 15.99 12.35
CA LEU A 139 15.84 16.38 13.54
C LEU A 139 15.56 15.17 14.44
N ILE A 140 15.07 14.06 13.87
CA ILE A 140 14.68 12.86 14.63
C ILE A 140 15.90 12.10 15.14
N ASN A 141 16.99 12.06 14.36
CA ASN A 141 18.23 11.39 14.77
C ASN A 141 19.07 12.24 15.74
N SER A 142 18.80 13.54 15.88
CA SER A 142 19.57 14.43 16.76
C SER A 142 19.33 14.10 18.24
N PRO A 143 20.36 13.66 18.99
CA PRO A 143 20.22 13.29 20.40
C PRO A 143 19.78 14.45 21.31
N SER A 144 20.08 15.68 20.90
CA SER A 144 19.74 16.90 21.64
C SER A 144 18.31 17.37 21.44
N ASN A 145 17.63 16.92 20.37
CA ASN A 145 16.30 17.40 19.99
C ASN A 145 15.20 16.34 20.14
N ASN A 146 15.56 15.10 20.48
CA ASN A 146 14.61 14.01 20.53
C ASN A 146 14.18 13.74 21.98
N PRO A 147 12.96 14.14 22.39
CA PRO A 147 12.43 13.81 23.72
C PRO A 147 12.05 12.33 23.85
N PHE A 148 12.12 11.56 22.76
CA PHE A 148 11.72 10.17 22.69
C PHE A 148 12.95 9.26 22.48
N ASP A 149 13.29 8.50 23.52
CA ASP A 149 14.33 7.46 23.44
C ASP A 149 13.84 6.27 22.58
N GLY A 150 14.76 5.47 22.05
CA GLY A 150 14.44 4.20 21.39
C GLY A 150 13.83 4.31 19.99
N LEU A 151 13.80 5.49 19.36
CA LEU A 151 13.36 5.64 17.97
C LEU A 151 14.38 5.06 16.98
N VAL A 152 13.88 4.31 16.00
CA VAL A 152 14.64 3.78 14.88
C VAL A 152 14.00 4.29 13.60
N LEU A 153 14.65 5.28 12.98
CA LEU A 153 14.22 5.86 11.70
C LEU A 153 14.88 5.10 10.54
N THR A 154 14.09 4.78 9.51
CA THR A 154 14.54 4.16 8.27
C THR A 154 13.97 4.93 7.09
N PRO A 155 14.82 5.61 6.28
CA PRO A 155 14.39 6.19 5.03
C PRO A 155 14.07 5.08 4.02
N HIS A 156 12.92 5.18 3.36
CA HIS A 156 12.58 4.30 2.24
C HIS A 156 12.88 5.03 0.94
N THR A 157 13.80 4.49 0.15
CA THR A 157 14.31 5.10 -1.08
C THR A 157 14.00 4.25 -2.29
N ASP A 158 13.81 4.87 -3.45
CA ASP A 158 13.73 4.18 -4.73
C ASP A 158 14.38 5.02 -5.85
N GLY A 159 14.73 4.37 -6.95
CA GLY A 159 15.27 5.01 -8.15
C GLY A 159 14.14 5.55 -9.02
N PHE A 160 14.27 6.78 -9.48
CA PHE A 160 13.31 7.43 -10.38
C PHE A 160 14.02 8.06 -11.59
N CYS A 161 13.51 7.76 -12.78
CA CYS A 161 14.02 8.35 -14.03
C CYS A 161 13.64 9.83 -14.11
N HIS A 162 14.61 10.71 -14.41
CA HIS A 162 14.37 12.15 -14.58
C HIS A 162 14.61 12.67 -16.01
N GLY A 163 14.87 11.77 -16.96
CA GLY A 163 15.13 12.09 -18.37
C GLY A 163 14.67 10.99 -19.33
N THR A 164 15.03 11.14 -20.62
CA THR A 164 14.68 10.18 -21.68
C THR A 164 15.64 9.00 -21.78
N SER A 165 16.73 9.00 -21.02
CA SER A 165 17.72 7.90 -20.94
C SER A 165 17.54 7.10 -19.66
N ASN A 166 17.47 5.78 -19.77
CA ASN A 166 17.40 4.82 -18.64
C ASN A 166 18.64 4.82 -17.71
N ASN A 167 19.61 5.71 -17.94
CA ASN A 167 20.81 5.84 -17.11
C ASN A 167 20.77 7.05 -16.16
N ASP A 168 19.72 7.87 -16.24
CA ASP A 168 19.53 9.08 -15.42
C ASP A 168 18.57 8.80 -14.25
N ASP A 169 18.88 7.78 -13.46
CA ASP A 169 18.09 7.41 -12.29
C ASP A 169 18.59 8.18 -11.06
N ALA A 170 17.73 9.01 -10.48
CA ALA A 170 17.97 9.63 -9.18
C ALA A 170 17.39 8.73 -8.09
N ASN A 171 18.23 8.29 -7.14
CA ASN A 171 17.73 7.60 -5.95
C ASN A 171 17.18 8.65 -4.97
N LEU A 172 15.86 8.64 -4.76
CA LEU A 172 15.17 9.61 -3.92
C LEU A 172 14.58 8.92 -2.70
N THR A 173 14.57 9.63 -1.57
CA THR A 173 13.77 9.24 -0.41
C THR A 173 12.30 9.48 -0.73
N VAL A 174 11.50 8.42 -0.60
CA VAL A 174 10.06 8.42 -0.85
C VAL A 174 9.32 8.81 0.43
N TYR A 175 9.65 8.18 1.55
CA TYR A 175 9.04 8.44 2.85
C TYR A 175 9.98 7.98 3.99
N LEU A 176 9.64 8.37 5.23
CA LEU A 176 10.39 7.96 6.43
C LEU A 176 9.53 7.02 7.27
N ALA A 177 10.07 5.86 7.63
CA ALA A 177 9.44 4.96 8.60
C ALA A 177 10.16 5.06 9.94
N ILE A 178 9.40 5.08 11.03
CA ILE A 178 9.90 5.18 12.39
C ILE A 178 9.27 4.05 13.20
N LYS A 179 10.12 3.30 13.90
CA LYS A 179 9.70 2.25 14.84
C LYS A 179 10.31 2.53 16.20
N HIS A 180 9.65 2.07 17.26
CA HIS A 180 10.25 2.06 18.59
C HIS A 180 10.95 0.72 18.83
N ALA A 181 12.19 0.74 19.32
CA ALA A 181 13.01 -0.47 19.51
C ALA A 181 12.36 -1.48 20.46
N GLN A 182 11.67 -0.99 21.50
CA GLN A 182 10.93 -1.79 22.47
C GLN A 182 9.44 -1.96 22.14
N LYS A 183 9.00 -1.55 20.94
CA LYS A 183 7.61 -1.62 20.46
C LYS A 183 6.59 -0.80 21.28
N ASP A 184 7.03 0.32 21.84
CA ASP A 184 6.14 1.28 22.48
C ASP A 184 5.41 2.09 21.40
N HIS A 185 4.14 1.74 21.18
CA HIS A 185 3.29 2.41 20.19
C HIS A 185 2.78 3.77 20.67
N GLN A 186 2.75 4.01 21.99
CA GLN A 186 2.29 5.29 22.53
C GLN A 186 3.30 6.38 22.22
N VAL A 187 4.60 6.07 22.32
CA VAL A 187 5.68 6.99 21.93
C VAL A 187 5.54 7.43 20.47
N LEU A 188 5.24 6.49 19.55
CA LEU A 188 5.04 6.83 18.14
C LEU A 188 3.77 7.68 17.92
N ALA A 189 2.69 7.40 18.64
CA ALA A 189 1.46 8.18 18.56
C ALA A 189 1.65 9.61 19.10
N ASP A 190 2.46 9.78 20.15
CA ASP A 190 2.75 11.09 20.73
C ASP A 190 3.72 11.89 19.86
N LEU A 191 4.74 11.24 19.28
CA LEU A 191 5.59 11.85 18.26
C LEU A 191 4.75 12.35 17.07
N ALA A 192 3.83 11.51 16.56
CA ALA A 192 2.96 11.89 15.45
C ALA A 192 2.17 13.18 15.71
N LYS A 193 1.67 13.37 16.95
CA LYS A 193 0.95 14.59 17.35
C LYS A 193 1.86 15.80 17.49
N GLN A 194 3.14 15.60 17.81
CA GLN A 194 4.11 16.68 17.99
C GLN A 194 4.77 17.13 16.69
N LEU A 195 4.87 16.27 15.67
CA LEU A 195 5.52 16.60 14.39
C LEU A 195 5.08 17.95 13.78
N PRO A 196 3.79 18.33 13.75
CA PRO A 196 3.36 19.63 13.22
C PRO A 196 3.89 20.83 14.01
N THR A 197 4.22 20.65 15.28
CA THR A 197 4.79 21.70 16.14
C THR A 197 6.31 21.80 16.03
N LEU A 198 6.96 20.69 15.70
CA LEU A 198 8.42 20.59 15.60
C LEU A 198 8.94 21.08 14.23
N ILE A 199 8.08 21.09 13.21
CA ILE A 199 8.48 21.32 11.83
C ILE A 199 7.54 22.34 11.19
N PRO A 200 8.06 23.50 10.73
CA PRO A 200 7.26 24.48 10.02
C PRO A 200 6.56 23.87 8.81
N ASP A 201 5.28 24.21 8.63
CA ASP A 201 4.45 23.78 7.49
C ASP A 201 4.39 22.26 7.28
N PHE A 202 4.58 21.46 8.34
CA PHE A 202 4.56 20.01 8.26
C PHE A 202 3.32 19.48 7.54
N ASP A 203 2.12 19.89 7.97
CA ASP A 203 0.85 19.42 7.40
C ASP A 203 0.62 19.89 5.97
N ALA A 204 1.33 20.94 5.51
CA ALA A 204 1.27 21.39 4.12
C ALA A 204 2.07 20.48 3.18
N HIS A 205 3.04 19.74 3.70
CA HIS A 205 3.96 18.92 2.92
C HIS A 205 3.78 17.42 3.15
N PHE A 206 3.43 17.03 4.38
CA PHE A 206 3.41 15.66 4.84
C PHE A 206 2.09 15.29 5.49
N TYR A 207 1.85 14.00 5.54
CA TYR A 207 0.88 13.38 6.43
C TYR A 207 1.53 12.16 7.09
N VAL A 208 0.86 11.64 8.12
CA VAL A 208 1.36 10.50 8.89
C VAL A 208 0.40 9.31 8.86
N HIS A 209 0.99 8.12 8.89
CA HIS A 209 0.28 6.87 9.10
C HIS A 209 0.87 6.15 10.32
N VAL A 210 0.07 5.97 11.36
CA VAL A 210 0.45 5.22 12.56
C VAL A 210 -0.30 3.89 12.58
N ASN A 211 0.44 2.78 12.62
CA ASN A 211 -0.12 1.44 12.77
C ASN A 211 0.78 0.60 13.68
N ALA A 212 0.30 0.30 14.89
CA ALA A 212 1.05 -0.41 15.91
C ALA A 212 2.45 0.21 16.15
N ASN A 213 3.52 -0.57 15.99
CA ASN A 213 4.90 -0.09 16.12
C ASN A 213 5.48 0.44 14.80
N ASN A 214 4.71 1.21 14.05
CA ASN A 214 5.15 1.80 12.80
C ASN A 214 4.48 3.16 12.58
N LEU A 215 5.28 4.22 12.52
CA LEU A 215 4.90 5.55 12.10
C LEU A 215 5.56 5.83 10.75
N ALA A 216 4.77 6.06 9.71
CA ALA A 216 5.28 6.53 8.42
C ALA A 216 4.97 8.02 8.25
N ILE A 217 5.97 8.80 7.85
CA ILE A 217 5.85 10.21 7.46
C ILE A 217 5.99 10.26 5.94
N LEU A 218 4.92 10.64 5.24
CA LEU A 218 4.85 10.59 3.78
C LEU A 218 4.62 11.99 3.21
N PRO A 219 5.35 12.39 2.15
CA PRO A 219 4.96 13.57 1.37
C PRO A 219 3.56 13.37 0.79
N HIS A 220 2.73 14.41 0.71
CA HIS A 220 1.38 14.32 0.12
C HIS A 220 1.36 13.77 -1.31
N ALA A 221 2.45 13.95 -2.06
CA ALA A 221 2.61 13.38 -3.40
C ALA A 221 2.62 11.83 -3.42
N VAL A 222 3.02 11.18 -2.32
CA VAL A 222 3.06 9.73 -2.18
C VAL A 222 1.74 9.26 -1.60
N HIS A 223 0.81 8.87 -2.48
CA HIS A 223 -0.48 8.33 -2.05
C HIS A 223 -1.05 7.34 -3.07
N LYS A 224 -1.60 6.22 -2.59
CA LYS A 224 -2.26 5.18 -3.40
C LYS A 224 -3.28 5.78 -4.39
N ARG A 225 -4.09 6.74 -3.95
CA ARG A 225 -5.06 7.48 -4.76
C ARG A 225 -4.45 8.11 -6.01
N HIS A 226 -3.26 8.71 -5.93
CA HIS A 226 -2.65 9.39 -7.07
C HIS A 226 -2.25 8.39 -8.16
N ALA A 227 -1.61 7.28 -7.77
CA ALA A 227 -1.23 6.21 -8.70
C ALA A 227 -2.46 5.51 -9.31
N VAL A 228 -3.47 5.20 -8.49
CA VAL A 228 -4.73 4.60 -8.97
C VAL A 228 -5.45 5.54 -9.94
N LYS A 229 -5.54 6.84 -9.62
CA LYS A 229 -6.13 7.84 -10.52
C LYS A 229 -5.36 7.91 -11.84
N PHE A 230 -4.03 7.89 -11.79
CA PHE A 230 -3.18 7.90 -12.98
C PHE A 230 -3.45 6.68 -13.88
N LEU A 231 -3.56 5.48 -13.30
CA LEU A 231 -3.91 4.27 -14.05
C LEU A 231 -5.31 4.37 -14.69
N LEU A 232 -6.32 4.79 -13.92
CA LEU A 232 -7.70 4.94 -14.41
C LEU A 232 -7.82 5.95 -15.57
N ASP A 233 -7.05 7.03 -15.51
CA ASP A 233 -7.12 8.10 -16.52
C ASP A 233 -6.42 7.73 -17.83
N ASN A 234 -5.28 7.04 -17.73
CA ASN A 234 -4.31 6.91 -18.83
C ASN A 234 -4.11 5.47 -19.34
N HIS A 235 -4.36 4.44 -18.52
CA HIS A 235 -3.97 3.06 -18.84
C HIS A 235 -5.12 2.05 -18.78
N LEU A 236 -6.12 2.25 -17.92
CA LEU A 236 -7.25 1.34 -17.78
C LEU A 236 -8.39 1.73 -18.74
N ASP A 237 -9.05 0.72 -19.34
CA ASP A 237 -10.20 0.96 -20.21
C ASP A 237 -11.42 1.41 -19.39
N LYS A 238 -11.83 2.66 -19.61
CA LYS A 238 -12.93 3.35 -18.90
C LYS A 238 -14.30 2.69 -19.08
N LYS A 239 -14.45 1.76 -20.02
CA LYS A 239 -15.69 1.00 -20.22
C LYS A 239 -15.78 -0.22 -19.30
N ARG A 240 -14.69 -0.62 -18.67
CA ARG A 240 -14.63 -1.79 -17.80
C ARG A 240 -14.99 -1.40 -16.37
N PRO A 241 -15.90 -2.13 -15.72
CA PRO A 241 -16.23 -1.88 -14.32
C PRO A 241 -15.02 -2.13 -13.42
N SER A 242 -14.95 -1.37 -12.33
CA SER A 242 -13.88 -1.42 -11.34
C SER A 242 -14.45 -1.62 -9.94
N PHE A 243 -13.81 -2.48 -9.16
CA PHE A 243 -14.11 -2.58 -7.73
C PHE A 243 -12.86 -2.83 -6.90
N GLY A 244 -12.92 -2.61 -5.60
CA GLY A 244 -11.76 -2.82 -4.74
C GLY A 244 -12.07 -2.99 -3.27
N PHE A 245 -11.10 -3.52 -2.54
CA PHE A 245 -11.17 -3.70 -1.10
C PHE A 245 -9.89 -3.21 -0.44
N GLY A 246 -10.04 -2.63 0.75
CA GLY A 246 -8.94 -2.25 1.64
C GLY A 246 -9.41 -2.29 3.08
N ASP A 247 -8.49 -2.46 4.03
CA ASP A 247 -8.80 -2.54 5.46
C ASP A 247 -8.55 -1.21 6.18
N SER A 248 -7.72 -0.32 5.62
CA SER A 248 -7.24 0.89 6.29
C SER A 248 -7.95 2.16 5.81
N LEU A 249 -8.06 3.17 6.68
CA LEU A 249 -8.50 4.51 6.30
C LEU A 249 -7.62 5.12 5.20
N ALA A 250 -6.35 4.71 5.11
CA ALA A 250 -5.42 5.08 4.05
C ALA A 250 -5.86 4.59 2.64
N ASP A 251 -6.70 3.55 2.58
CA ASP A 251 -7.17 2.96 1.34
C ASP A 251 -8.41 3.66 0.79
N LEU A 252 -9.25 4.21 1.68
CA LEU A 252 -10.51 4.86 1.32
C LEU A 252 -10.35 5.89 0.18
N PRO A 253 -9.31 6.75 0.15
CA PRO A 253 -9.16 7.70 -0.94
C PRO A 253 -8.94 7.06 -2.31
N PHE A 254 -8.29 5.90 -2.44
CA PHE A 254 -8.20 5.23 -3.75
C PHE A 254 -9.46 4.41 -4.04
N LEU A 255 -10.06 3.79 -3.02
CA LEU A 255 -11.28 3.01 -3.14
C LEU A 255 -12.46 3.85 -3.67
N GLN A 256 -12.56 5.10 -3.21
CA GLN A 256 -13.56 6.08 -3.68
C GLN A 256 -13.37 6.54 -5.14
N LEU A 257 -12.33 6.10 -5.84
CA LEU A 257 -12.18 6.31 -7.28
C LEU A 257 -12.87 5.22 -8.12
N LEU A 258 -13.26 4.11 -7.49
CA LEU A 258 -13.79 2.91 -8.16
C LEU A 258 -15.31 2.93 -8.21
N ASP A 259 -15.91 2.10 -9.07
CA ASP A 259 -17.38 2.00 -9.19
C ASP A 259 -18.01 1.37 -7.95
N TRP A 260 -17.33 0.38 -7.36
CA TRP A 260 -17.70 -0.23 -6.08
C TRP A 260 -16.48 -0.41 -5.18
N TYR A 261 -16.67 -0.28 -3.88
CA TYR A 261 -15.62 -0.62 -2.94
C TYR A 261 -16.19 -1.14 -1.63
N GLY A 262 -15.34 -1.76 -0.84
CA GLY A 262 -15.67 -2.18 0.52
C GLY A 262 -14.44 -2.47 1.34
N MET A 263 -14.64 -3.21 2.42
CA MET A 263 -13.60 -3.65 3.33
C MET A 263 -13.91 -5.05 3.86
N PRO A 264 -12.92 -5.78 4.38
CA PRO A 264 -13.17 -6.92 5.25
C PRO A 264 -14.06 -6.52 6.44
N ASN A 265 -14.68 -7.50 7.11
CA ASN A 265 -15.46 -7.28 8.33
C ASN A 265 -14.57 -7.13 9.59
N HIS A 266 -13.38 -6.61 9.40
CA HIS A 266 -12.34 -6.37 10.39
C HIS A 266 -11.37 -5.33 9.81
N GLY A 267 -10.42 -4.87 10.63
CA GLY A 267 -9.50 -3.80 10.24
C GLY A 267 -10.08 -2.42 10.51
N GLN A 268 -9.24 -1.41 10.27
CA GLN A 268 -9.49 -0.04 10.73
C GLN A 268 -10.76 0.58 10.13
N LEU A 269 -11.02 0.35 8.83
CA LEU A 269 -12.22 0.86 8.17
C LEU A 269 -13.50 0.26 8.77
N HIS A 270 -13.49 -1.05 9.04
CA HIS A 270 -14.64 -1.71 9.64
C HIS A 270 -14.94 -1.19 11.04
N GLU A 271 -13.90 -0.96 11.86
CA GLU A 271 -14.04 -0.42 13.22
C GLU A 271 -14.65 1.00 13.25
N GLN A 272 -14.55 1.76 12.15
CA GLN A 272 -15.16 3.09 12.02
C GLN A 272 -16.63 3.01 11.56
N CYS A 273 -17.11 1.85 11.14
CA CYS A 273 -18.51 1.68 10.76
C CYS A 273 -19.36 1.33 11.99
N PRO A 274 -20.38 2.13 12.32
CA PRO A 274 -21.25 1.82 13.45
C PRO A 274 -21.99 0.49 13.23
N ALA A 275 -21.97 -0.38 14.24
CA ALA A 275 -22.83 -1.56 14.27
C ALA A 275 -24.28 -1.08 14.53
N HIS A 276 -25.19 -1.39 13.61
CA HIS A 276 -26.62 -1.20 13.78
C HIS A 276 -27.27 -2.43 14.38
#